data_AF-A0A449I4K9-F1
#
_entry.id   AF-A0A449I4K9-F1
#
_cell.length_a   1.000
_cell.length_b   1.000
_cell.length_c   1.000
_cell.angle_alpha   90.00
_cell.angle_beta   90.00
_cell.angle_gamma   90.00
#
_symmetry.space_group_name_H-M   'P 1'
#
loop_
_entity.id
_entity.type
_entity.pdbx_description
1 polymer ?
#
loop_
_entity_poly.entity_id
_entity_poly.type
_entity_poly.pdbx_seq_one_letter_code
_entity_poly.pdbx_strand_id
1 'polypeptide(L)'
;MTGKEYQEAKRLLNIGCIAIILMVLIMLLHGCSSVRYVPVETVKIEYRTRDSIRHDSIYKHDSVYIKEKGDTIYKYIKQVENRYLFINKTDTVLQTDSVQVPYPVEKKLTKWESIKLDMGGWMFGALIVLLLYILYRRYIK
;
A
#
# COMPACT_ATOMS: atom_id res chain seq x y z
N MET A 1 19.65 -18.04 -64.05
CA MET A 1 18.38 -18.28 -63.32
C MET A 1 17.28 -18.31 -64.35
N THR A 2 16.60 -19.44 -64.46
CA THR A 2 15.47 -19.58 -65.38
C THR A 2 14.31 -18.68 -64.91
N GLY A 3 13.51 -18.15 -65.84
CA GLY A 3 12.41 -17.23 -65.50
C GLY A 3 11.39 -17.82 -64.52
N LYS A 4 11.28 -19.15 -64.45
CA LYS A 4 10.45 -19.88 -63.48
C LYS A 4 11.02 -19.84 -62.06
N GLU A 5 12.32 -20.11 -61.88
CA GLU A 5 12.99 -20.05 -60.57
C GLU A 5 12.90 -18.66 -59.94
N TYR A 6 13.00 -17.60 -60.76
CA TYR A 6 12.86 -16.23 -60.27
C TYR A 6 11.44 -15.92 -59.77
N GLN A 7 10.41 -16.43 -60.46
CA GLN A 7 9.01 -16.26 -60.05
C GLN A 7 8.71 -17.03 -58.76
N GLU A 8 9.26 -18.23 -58.60
CA GLU A 8 9.14 -19.00 -57.37
C GLU A 8 9.83 -18.31 -56.19
N ALA A 9 11.06 -17.81 -56.39
CA ALA A 9 11.77 -17.03 -55.37
C ALA A 9 11.00 -15.76 -54.95
N LYS A 10 10.35 -15.07 -55.89
CA LYS A 10 9.54 -13.88 -55.61
C LYS A 10 8.27 -14.22 -54.82
N ARG A 11 7.65 -15.38 -55.09
CA ARG A 11 6.50 -15.88 -54.32
C ARG A 11 6.90 -16.28 -52.89
N LEU A 12 8.00 -16.99 -52.73
CA LEU A 12 8.53 -17.38 -51.42
C LEU A 12 8.88 -16.16 -50.55
N LEU A 13 9.50 -15.13 -51.14
CA LEU A 13 9.78 -13.87 -50.44
C LEU A 13 8.49 -13.16 -49.98
N ASN A 14 7.47 -13.10 -50.83
CA ASN A 14 6.18 -12.48 -50.48
C ASN A 14 5.48 -13.22 -49.33
N ILE A 15 5.47 -14.56 -49.37
CA ILE A 15 4.90 -15.40 -48.31
C ILE A 15 5.64 -15.18 -46.99
N GLY A 16 6.98 -15.10 -47.05
CA GLY A 16 7.82 -14.79 -45.89
C GLY A 16 7.50 -13.43 -45.25
N CYS A 17 7.33 -12.37 -46.06
CA CYS A 17 6.96 -11.05 -45.55
C CYS A 17 5.59 -11.05 -44.86
N ILE A 18 4.60 -11.74 -45.43
CA ILE A 18 3.24 -11.84 -44.86
C ILE A 18 3.29 -12.59 -43.51
N ALA A 19 4.07 -13.67 -43.41
CA ALA A 19 4.21 -14.43 -42.17
C ALA A 19 4.84 -13.61 -41.04
N ILE A 20 5.85 -12.79 -41.35
CA ILE A 20 6.50 -11.90 -40.36
C ILE A 20 5.52 -10.85 -39.84
N ILE A 21 4.72 -10.24 -40.71
CA ILE A 21 3.70 -9.24 -40.33
C ILE A 21 2.65 -9.87 -39.39
N LEU A 22 2.20 -11.09 -39.70
CA LEU A 22 1.25 -11.84 -38.86
C LEU A 22 1.83 -12.17 -37.48
N MET A 23 3.09 -12.60 -37.42
CA MET A 23 3.81 -12.86 -36.16
C MET A 23 3.89 -11.61 -35.26
N VAL A 24 4.21 -10.45 -35.83
CA VAL A 24 4.28 -9.18 -35.09
C VAL A 24 2.90 -8.78 -34.55
N LEU A 25 1.85 -8.95 -35.35
CA LEU A 25 0.46 -8.69 -34.96
C LEU A 25 0.02 -9.53 -33.74
N ILE A 26 0.38 -10.82 -33.72
CA ILE A 26 0.06 -11.72 -32.61
C ILE A 26 0.81 -11.32 -31.33
N MET A 27 2.07 -10.90 -31.43
CA MET A 27 2.86 -10.45 -30.26
C MET A 27 2.28 -9.18 -29.63
N LEU A 28 1.77 -8.24 -30.44
CA LEU A 28 1.13 -7.01 -29.93
C LEU A 28 -0.14 -7.31 -29.10
N LEU A 29 -0.85 -8.41 -29.39
CA LEU A 29 -2.06 -8.81 -28.66
C LEU A 29 -1.77 -9.47 -27.31
N HIS A 30 -0.56 -9.99 -27.09
CA HIS A 30 -0.18 -10.69 -25.85
C HIS A 30 0.41 -9.77 -24.76
N GLY A 31 0.58 -8.46 -25.01
CA GLY A 31 1.30 -7.55 -24.11
C GLY A 31 0.52 -7.04 -22.89
N CYS A 32 -0.80 -7.24 -22.80
CA CYS A 32 -1.60 -6.67 -21.72
C CYS A 32 -1.66 -7.60 -20.50
N SER A 33 -0.60 -7.61 -19.69
CA SER A 33 -0.64 -8.20 -18.35
C SER A 33 -1.02 -7.12 -17.33
N SER A 34 -2.14 -7.33 -16.62
CA SER A 34 -2.72 -6.34 -15.71
C SER A 34 -1.89 -6.17 -14.43
N VAL A 35 -1.94 -4.96 -13.86
CA VAL A 35 -1.31 -4.61 -12.57
C VAL A 35 -1.89 -5.49 -11.45
N ARG A 36 -1.03 -6.21 -10.72
CA ARG A 36 -1.42 -7.06 -9.58
C ARG A 36 -1.13 -6.33 -8.27
N TYR A 37 -2.18 -6.08 -7.48
CA TYR A 37 -2.06 -5.47 -6.15
C TYR A 37 -1.81 -6.57 -5.10
N VAL A 38 -0.85 -6.35 -4.20
CA VAL A 38 -0.58 -7.22 -3.04
C VAL A 38 -1.20 -6.58 -1.81
N PRO A 39 -2.06 -7.29 -1.06
CA PRO A 39 -2.65 -6.76 0.16
C PRO A 39 -1.58 -6.65 1.27
N VAL A 40 -1.53 -5.52 1.96
CA VAL A 40 -0.67 -5.30 3.13
C VAL A 40 -1.42 -5.79 4.37
N GLU A 41 -0.75 -6.59 5.22
CA GLU A 41 -1.33 -7.08 6.48
C GLU A 41 -1.60 -5.91 7.43
N THR A 42 -2.87 -5.71 7.81
CA THR A 42 -3.27 -4.65 8.71
C THR A 42 -3.19 -5.10 10.16
N VAL A 43 -2.32 -4.46 10.95
CA VAL A 43 -2.26 -4.67 12.40
C VAL A 43 -3.48 -4.00 13.03
N LYS A 44 -4.45 -4.78 13.50
CA LYS A 44 -5.62 -4.28 14.24
C LYS A 44 -5.19 -3.99 15.68
N ILE A 45 -5.02 -2.71 16.02
CA ILE A 45 -4.80 -2.30 17.41
C ILE A 45 -6.17 -2.14 18.08
N GLU A 46 -6.52 -3.04 19.00
CA GLU A 46 -7.75 -2.92 19.78
C GLU A 46 -7.54 -1.91 20.92
N TYR A 47 -8.35 -0.86 20.91
CA TYR A 47 -8.39 0.15 21.96
C TYR A 47 -9.14 -0.38 23.19
N ARG A 48 -8.46 -0.45 24.34
CA ARG A 48 -9.11 -0.62 25.65
C ARG A 48 -9.17 0.74 26.34
N THR A 49 -10.25 1.50 26.13
CA THR A 49 -10.54 2.61 27.04
C THR A 49 -10.93 2.03 28.40
N ARG A 50 -10.17 2.40 29.43
CA ARG A 50 -10.48 2.02 30.81
C ARG A 50 -11.57 2.98 31.31
N ASP A 51 -12.83 2.57 31.18
CA ASP A 51 -13.97 3.28 31.77
C ASP A 51 -13.91 3.14 33.30
N SER A 52 -13.09 3.95 33.97
CA SER A 52 -13.14 4.09 35.42
C SER A 52 -13.74 5.44 35.77
N ILE A 53 -15.06 5.53 35.73
CA ILE A 53 -15.77 6.53 36.55
C ILE A 53 -15.63 6.01 37.98
N ARG A 54 -14.60 6.48 38.69
CA ARG A 54 -14.40 6.18 40.11
C ARG A 54 -15.16 7.23 40.91
N HIS A 55 -16.08 6.78 41.74
CA HIS A 55 -16.76 7.65 42.70
C HIS A 55 -15.75 8.23 43.70
N ASP A 56 -15.70 9.55 43.80
CA ASP A 56 -14.99 10.26 44.86
C ASP A 56 -15.73 10.02 46.18
N SER A 57 -15.19 9.16 47.05
CA SER A 57 -15.73 8.98 48.39
C SER A 57 -15.14 10.02 49.34
N ILE A 58 -16.00 10.91 49.83
CA ILE A 58 -15.71 11.83 50.93
C ILE A 58 -16.36 11.24 52.18
N TYR A 59 -15.54 10.83 53.15
CA TYR A 59 -16.04 10.36 54.44
C TYR A 59 -15.96 11.50 55.45
N LYS A 60 -17.13 11.90 55.94
CA LYS A 60 -17.27 12.91 57.00
C LYS A 60 -17.78 12.25 58.27
N HIS A 61 -17.04 12.39 59.36
CA HIS A 61 -17.48 11.91 60.68
C HIS A 61 -17.58 13.09 61.65
N ASP A 62 -18.81 13.36 62.08
CA ASP A 62 -19.12 14.37 63.08
C ASP A 62 -19.47 13.69 64.41
N SER A 63 -18.81 14.09 65.49
CA SER A 63 -19.06 13.59 66.84
C SER A 63 -19.25 14.76 67.80
N VAL A 64 -20.31 14.68 68.61
CA VAL A 64 -20.66 15.71 69.59
C VAL A 64 -20.81 15.03 70.94
N TYR A 65 -20.07 15.52 71.93
CA TYR A 65 -20.14 15.07 73.30
C TYR A 65 -20.53 16.25 74.20
N ILE A 66 -21.55 16.03 75.04
CA ILE A 66 -22.06 17.03 75.96
C ILE A 66 -21.87 16.51 77.38
N LYS A 67 -21.32 17.34 78.24
CA LYS A 67 -21.15 17.06 79.66
C LYS A 67 -21.84 18.13 80.49
N GLU A 68 -22.77 17.70 81.32
CA GLU A 68 -23.50 18.56 82.24
C GLU A 68 -22.82 18.56 83.61
N LYS A 69 -22.72 19.74 84.24
CA LYS A 69 -22.23 19.89 85.61
C LYS A 69 -23.01 21.01 86.30
N GLY A 70 -24.10 20.62 86.96
CA GLY A 70 -25.02 21.59 87.57
C GLY A 70 -25.60 22.52 86.50
N ASP A 71 -25.55 23.83 86.75
CA ASP A 71 -26.11 24.85 85.85
C ASP A 71 -25.25 25.12 84.59
N THR A 72 -24.08 24.49 84.46
CA THR A 72 -23.16 24.70 83.32
C THR A 72 -23.10 23.47 82.42
N ILE A 73 -23.16 23.70 81.10
CA ILE A 73 -23.06 22.66 80.07
C ILE A 73 -21.78 22.87 79.26
N TYR A 74 -20.98 21.81 79.14
CA TYR A 74 -19.76 21.79 78.32
C TYR A 74 -20.01 21.00 77.03
N LYS A 75 -19.75 21.61 75.88
CA LYS A 75 -19.92 21.02 74.55
C LYS A 75 -18.57 20.79 73.89
N TYR A 76 -18.31 19.55 73.49
CA TYR A 76 -17.13 19.15 72.73
C TYR A 76 -17.56 18.68 71.35
N ILE A 77 -16.98 19.27 70.31
CA ILE A 77 -17.30 18.97 68.91
C ILE A 77 -16.01 18.50 68.24
N LYS A 78 -16.06 17.34 67.59
CA LYS A 78 -14.96 16.83 66.76
C LYS A 78 -15.50 16.48 65.38
N GLN A 79 -14.96 17.16 64.37
CA GLN A 79 -15.25 16.98 62.96
C GLN A 79 -13.98 16.52 62.26
N VAL A 80 -14.06 15.38 61.55
CA VAL A 80 -12.94 14.85 60.76
C VAL A 80 -13.42 14.56 59.34
N GLU A 81 -12.66 15.02 58.36
CA GLU A 81 -12.92 14.82 56.94
C GLU A 81 -11.72 14.13 56.29
N ASN A 82 -11.97 12.99 55.65
CA ASN A 82 -10.94 12.24 54.92
C ASN A 82 -11.31 12.19 53.43
N ARG A 83 -10.39 12.65 52.58
CA ARG A 83 -10.54 12.65 51.12
C ARG A 83 -9.49 11.77 50.47
N TYR A 84 -9.92 10.76 49.73
CA TYR A 84 -9.04 9.94 48.91
C TYR A 84 -9.02 10.49 47.48
N LEU A 85 -7.91 11.13 47.09
CA LEU A 85 -7.71 11.58 45.71
C LEU A 85 -6.98 10.47 44.94
N PHE A 86 -7.69 9.76 44.07
CA PHE A 86 -7.02 8.89 43.10
C PHE A 86 -6.48 9.78 41.98
N ILE A 87 -5.20 10.14 42.07
CA ILE A 87 -4.51 10.87 41.00
C ILE A 87 -4.53 9.95 39.77
N ASN A 88 -5.42 10.22 38.82
CA ASN A 88 -5.39 9.62 37.49
C ASN A 88 -4.18 10.19 36.73
N LYS A 89 -2.98 9.73 37.09
CA LYS A 89 -1.83 9.78 36.20
C LYS A 89 -2.10 8.75 35.11
N THR A 90 -2.52 9.20 33.93
CA THR A 90 -1.63 9.46 32.80
C THR A 90 -2.43 9.70 31.54
N ASP A 91 -1.94 10.69 30.79
CA ASP A 91 -2.39 11.13 29.49
C ASP A 91 -2.29 9.98 28.49
N THR A 92 -3.43 9.47 28.02
CA THR A 92 -3.45 8.69 26.79
C THR A 92 -3.22 9.65 25.64
N VAL A 93 -1.96 9.96 25.37
CA VAL A 93 -1.55 10.57 24.10
C VAL A 93 -1.86 9.53 23.04
N LEU A 94 -2.93 9.77 22.28
CA LEU A 94 -3.30 8.98 21.11
C LEU A 94 -2.25 9.23 20.03
N GLN A 95 -1.16 8.47 20.08
CA GLN A 95 -0.22 8.43 18.97
C GLN A 95 -0.81 7.49 17.92
N THR A 96 -1.56 8.09 16.98
CA THR A 96 -2.05 7.39 15.80
C THR A 96 -0.85 7.08 14.91
N ASP A 97 -0.33 5.86 14.96
CA ASP A 97 0.72 5.44 14.05
C ASP A 97 0.17 5.23 12.64
N SER A 98 0.76 5.97 11.70
CA SER A 98 0.66 5.95 10.23
C SER A 98 -0.63 5.34 9.60
N VAL A 99 -1.34 6.17 8.84
CA VAL A 99 -2.34 5.69 7.87
C VAL A 99 -1.61 4.88 6.79
N GLN A 100 -1.86 3.58 6.73
CA GLN A 100 -1.28 2.72 5.69
C GLN A 100 -2.04 2.92 4.37
N VAL A 101 -1.44 3.68 3.46
CA VAL A 101 -1.91 3.79 2.08
C VAL A 101 -1.35 2.61 1.29
N PRO A 102 -2.18 1.81 0.59
CA PRO A 102 -1.66 0.78 -0.31
C PRO A 102 -0.88 1.48 -1.42
N TYR A 103 0.44 1.35 -1.40
CA TYR A 103 1.26 1.87 -2.49
C TYR A 103 1.16 0.93 -3.69
N PRO A 104 0.98 1.46 -4.91
CA PRO A 104 1.05 0.63 -6.10
C PRO A 104 2.44 0.01 -6.16
N VAL A 105 2.51 -1.31 -6.15
CA VAL A 105 3.74 -2.05 -6.42
C VAL A 105 3.98 -2.01 -7.92
N GLU A 106 4.19 -0.81 -8.47
CA GLU A 106 4.90 -0.69 -9.73
C GLU A 106 6.30 -1.22 -9.46
N LYS A 107 6.47 -2.54 -9.65
CA LYS A 107 7.76 -3.18 -9.52
C LYS A 107 8.65 -2.53 -10.57
N LYS A 108 9.51 -1.60 -10.15
CA LYS A 108 10.55 -1.06 -11.03
C LYS A 108 11.26 -2.25 -11.66
N LEU A 109 11.33 -2.25 -12.99
CA LEU A 109 12.04 -3.28 -13.74
C LEU A 109 13.42 -3.44 -13.11
N THR A 110 13.79 -4.67 -12.78
CA THR A 110 15.16 -4.93 -12.34
C THR A 110 16.10 -4.57 -13.48
N LYS A 111 17.34 -4.18 -13.17
CA LYS A 111 18.33 -3.80 -14.18
C LYS A 111 18.50 -4.86 -15.28
N TRP A 112 18.35 -6.14 -14.94
CA TRP A 112 18.38 -7.24 -15.92
C TRP A 112 17.13 -7.26 -16.81
N GLU A 113 15.93 -7.08 -16.24
CA GLU A 113 14.69 -7.03 -17.01
C GLU A 113 14.67 -5.84 -17.98
N SER A 114 15.18 -4.67 -17.58
CA SER A 114 15.32 -3.52 -18.47
C SER A 114 16.29 -3.81 -19.61
N ILE A 115 17.45 -4.42 -19.31
CA ILE A 115 18.42 -4.81 -20.34
C ILE A 115 17.79 -5.80 -21.35
N LYS A 116 16.95 -6.75 -20.91
CA LYS A 116 16.24 -7.66 -21.83
C LYS A 116 15.28 -6.92 -22.75
N LEU A 117 14.52 -5.96 -22.21
CA LEU A 117 13.59 -5.16 -22.99
C LEU A 117 14.32 -4.30 -24.01
N ASP A 118 15.44 -3.67 -23.59
CA ASP A 118 16.28 -2.88 -24.47
C ASP A 118 16.81 -3.73 -25.62
N MET A 119 17.41 -4.90 -25.31
CA MET A 119 17.90 -5.85 -26.33
C MET A 119 16.80 -6.29 -27.31
N GLY A 120 15.58 -6.52 -26.81
CA GLY A 120 14.41 -6.80 -27.65
C GLY A 120 14.09 -5.64 -28.60
N GLY A 121 14.08 -4.40 -28.08
CA GLY A 121 13.85 -3.18 -28.87
C GLY A 121 14.86 -3.00 -30.01
N TRP A 122 16.15 -3.21 -29.73
CA TRP A 122 17.21 -3.16 -30.75
C TRP A 122 17.00 -4.22 -31.85
N MET A 123 16.59 -5.43 -31.47
CA MET A 123 16.32 -6.51 -32.42
C MET A 123 15.13 -6.20 -33.33
N PHE A 124 14.03 -5.69 -32.79
CA PHE A 124 12.89 -5.25 -33.60
C PHE A 124 13.26 -4.09 -34.53
N GLY A 125 14.05 -3.13 -34.06
CA GLY A 125 14.57 -2.03 -34.87
C GLY A 125 15.39 -2.51 -36.08
N ALA A 126 16.32 -3.43 -35.87
CA ALA A 126 17.12 -4.01 -36.94
C ALA A 126 16.26 -4.77 -37.98
N LEU A 127 15.23 -5.48 -37.52
CA LEU A 127 14.31 -6.23 -38.38
C LEU A 127 13.50 -5.30 -39.29
N ILE A 128 13.03 -4.16 -38.76
CA ILE A 128 12.31 -3.13 -39.52
C ILE A 128 13.22 -2.50 -40.59
N VAL A 129 14.47 -2.15 -40.25
CA VAL A 129 15.43 -1.57 -41.20
C VAL A 129 15.72 -2.56 -42.34
N LEU A 130 15.88 -3.85 -42.02
CA LEU A 130 16.12 -4.89 -43.01
C LEU A 130 14.92 -5.06 -43.96
N LEU A 131 13.68 -5.04 -43.43
CA LEU A 131 12.46 -5.06 -44.25
C LEU A 131 12.36 -3.84 -45.18
N LEU A 132 12.62 -2.64 -44.67
CA LEU A 132 12.62 -1.41 -45.48
C LEU A 132 13.69 -1.46 -46.58
N TYR A 133 14.87 -1.98 -46.27
CA TYR A 133 15.93 -2.17 -47.27
C TYR A 133 15.52 -3.14 -48.39
N ILE A 134 14.87 -4.26 -48.04
CA ILE A 134 14.35 -5.22 -49.04
C ILE A 134 13.27 -4.56 -49.91
N LEU A 135 12.34 -3.80 -49.32
CA LEU A 135 11.29 -3.08 -50.05
C LEU A 135 11.89 -2.01 -50.97
N TYR A 136 12.84 -1.21 -50.47
CA TYR A 136 13.57 -0.21 -51.25
C TYR A 136 14.28 -0.84 -52.46
N ARG A 137 15.02 -1.93 -52.23
CA ARG A 137 15.69 -2.69 -53.29
C ARG A 137 14.72 -3.28 -54.32
N ARG A 138 13.49 -3.59 -53.91
CA ARG A 138 12.43 -4.13 -54.77
C ARG A 138 11.62 -3.06 -55.48
N TYR A 139 11.62 -1.82 -55.00
CA TYR A 139 10.95 -0.69 -55.65
C TYR A 139 11.82 -0.03 -56.72
N ILE A 140 13.15 -0.02 -56.51
CA ILE A 140 14.14 0.56 -57.43
C ILE A 140 14.62 -0.39 -58.54
N LYS A 141 14.31 -1.68 -58.44
CA LYS A 141 14.50 -2.67 -59.52
C LYS A 141 13.16 -3.11 -60.08
#